data_AF-R2RCH4-F1
#
_entry.id   AF-R2RCH4-F1
#
_cell.length_a   1.000
_cell.length_b   1.000
_cell.length_c   1.000
_cell.angle_alpha   90.00
_cell.angle_beta   90.00
_cell.angle_gamma   90.00
#
_symmetry.space_group_name_H-M   'P 1'
#
loop_
_entity.id
_entity.type
_entity.pdbx_description
1 polymer ?
#
loop_
_entity_poly.entity_id
_entity_poly.type
_entity_poly.pdbx_seq_one_letter_code
_entity_poly.pdbx_strand_id
1 'polypeptide(L)'
;MEILDWLFIGLLSLAILCFVFMLIFLVVTILTGKKIRRLKVKKPKRKPKLKKWKRAFRTLMKKRKQQIRWVLIFLVIGIIGMSGAFYSRYYQATNLGKKDSDALVQGYFLISSIEEQLNQVQGTDNPKKVQGTLYDLSARLASYGAHSANGRLSEEGQKQLNRLYSNMKELGVNMGSQTVESLNDQETLDGYKADLKKTQDNQKKVLKYFRINEASLKGKK
;
A
#
# COMPACT_ATOMS: atom_id res chain seq x y z
N MET A 1 -0.42 9.65 9.43
CA MET A 1 0.29 9.62 8.13
C MET A 1 1.37 8.57 8.25
N GLU A 2 1.28 7.50 7.45
CA GLU A 2 2.30 6.45 7.50
C GLU A 2 3.60 6.98 6.89
N ILE A 3 4.75 6.42 7.28
CA ILE A 3 6.08 6.81 6.76
C ILE A 3 6.11 6.79 5.22
N LEU A 4 5.36 5.87 4.62
CA LEU A 4 5.22 5.75 3.17
C LEU A 4 4.53 6.98 2.54
N ASP A 5 3.60 7.65 3.23
CA ASP A 5 2.97 8.88 2.71
C ASP A 5 3.99 10.01 2.59
N TRP A 6 4.85 10.15 3.60
CA TRP A 6 5.93 11.15 3.60
C TRP A 6 6.96 10.86 2.51
N LEU A 7 7.31 9.59 2.33
CA LEU A 7 8.20 9.16 1.24
C LEU A 7 7.59 9.44 -0.13
N PHE A 8 6.31 9.13 -0.33
CA PHE A 8 5.60 9.42 -1.59
C PHE A 8 5.64 10.91 -1.92
N ILE A 9 5.23 11.76 -0.97
CA ILE A 9 5.18 13.23 -1.16
C ILE A 9 6.59 13.78 -1.40
N GLY A 10 7.58 13.34 -0.63
CA GLY A 10 8.97 13.78 -0.76
C GLY A 10 9.59 13.41 -2.11
N LEU A 11 9.43 12.14 -2.53
CA LEU A 11 9.96 11.66 -3.81
C LEU A 11 9.27 12.31 -5.00
N LEU A 12 7.95 12.49 -4.94
CA LEU A 12 7.20 13.14 -6.01
C LEU A 12 7.57 14.63 -6.14
N SER A 13 7.67 15.34 -5.02
CA SER A 13 8.08 16.74 -5.00
C SER A 13 9.50 16.93 -5.53
N LEU A 14 10.43 16.06 -5.12
CA LEU A 14 11.80 16.05 -5.64
C LEU A 14 11.83 15.78 -7.14
N ALA A 15 11.03 14.81 -7.63
CA ALA A 15 10.95 14.51 -9.04
C ALA A 15 10.48 15.74 -9.84
N ILE A 16 9.39 16.39 -9.42
CA ILE A 16 8.87 17.61 -10.05
C ILE A 16 9.95 18.70 -10.10
N LEU A 17 10.66 18.93 -8.99
CA LEU A 17 11.74 19.92 -8.93
C LEU A 17 12.87 19.58 -9.91
N CYS A 18 13.27 18.30 -10.01
CA CYS A 18 14.26 17.84 -10.98
C CYS A 18 13.79 18.06 -12.42
N PHE A 19 12.52 17.81 -12.74
CA PHE A 19 11.96 18.09 -14.07
C PHE A 19 12.00 19.59 -14.39
N VAL A 20 11.67 20.47 -13.45
CA VAL A 20 11.77 21.92 -13.63
C VAL A 20 13.21 22.33 -13.92
N PHE A 21 14.19 21.87 -13.13
CA PHE A 21 15.60 22.18 -13.38
C PHE A 21 16.08 21.62 -14.72
N MET A 22 15.67 20.41 -15.09
CA MET A 22 15.98 19.81 -16.39
C MET A 22 15.50 20.73 -17.53
N LEU A 23 14.26 21.22 -17.47
CA LEU A 23 13.71 22.14 -18.48
C LEU A 23 14.51 23.44 -18.55
N ILE A 24 14.87 24.04 -17.41
CA ILE A 24 15.70 25.24 -17.36
C ILE A 24 17.05 25.00 -18.04
N PHE A 25 17.76 23.92 -17.67
CA PHE A 25 19.05 23.59 -18.27
C PHE A 25 18.95 23.25 -19.75
N LEU A 26 17.83 22.67 -20.19
CA LEU A 26 17.56 22.38 -21.59
C LEU A 26 17.39 23.68 -22.40
N VAL A 27 16.61 24.64 -21.91
CA VAL A 27 16.47 25.98 -22.53
C VAL A 27 17.83 26.68 -22.61
N VAL A 28 18.59 26.70 -21.51
CA VAL A 28 19.93 27.31 -21.48
C VAL A 28 20.90 26.62 -22.44
N THR A 29 20.79 25.30 -22.62
CA THR A 29 21.57 24.53 -23.60
C THR A 29 21.24 24.95 -25.03
N ILE A 30 19.96 25.15 -25.35
CA ILE A 30 19.50 25.62 -26.67
C ILE A 30 20.04 27.03 -26.94
N LEU A 31 19.92 27.96 -25.98
CA LEU A 31 20.42 29.32 -26.10
C LEU A 31 21.96 29.35 -26.29
N THR A 32 22.69 28.51 -25.54
CA THR A 32 24.14 28.35 -25.69
C THR A 32 24.49 27.77 -27.07
N GLY A 33 23.70 26.82 -27.56
CA GLY A 33 23.81 26.29 -28.93
C GLY A 33 23.65 27.36 -30.01
N LYS A 34 22.64 28.23 -29.87
CA LYS A 34 22.45 29.39 -30.76
C LYS A 34 23.67 30.33 -30.72
N LYS A 35 24.23 30.62 -29.54
CA LYS A 35 25.46 31.43 -29.39
C LYS A 35 26.67 30.79 -30.10
N ILE A 36 26.85 29.47 -29.96
CA ILE A 36 27.92 28.73 -30.64
C ILE A 36 27.76 28.80 -32.17
N ARG A 37 26.55 28.61 -32.69
CA ARG A 37 26.26 28.73 -34.14
C ARG A 37 26.60 30.14 -34.66
N ARG A 38 26.14 31.20 -33.97
CA ARG A 38 26.48 32.60 -34.31
C ARG A 38 28.00 32.84 -34.31
N LEU A 39 28.70 32.31 -33.31
CA LEU A 39 30.16 32.45 -33.21
C LEU A 39 30.89 31.68 -34.34
N LYS A 40 30.36 30.53 -34.78
CA LYS A 40 30.90 29.73 -35.90
C LYS A 40 30.84 30.49 -37.22
N VAL A 41 29.75 31.22 -37.48
CA VAL A 41 29.59 32.06 -38.68
C VAL A 41 30.58 33.23 -38.69
N LYS A 42 30.77 33.91 -37.55
CA LYS A 42 31.67 35.08 -37.42
C LYS A 42 33.16 34.72 -37.24
N LYS A 43 33.66 33.68 -37.91
CA LYS A 43 35.05 33.20 -37.74
C LYS A 43 36.06 34.23 -38.30
N PRO A 44 36.97 34.80 -37.48
CA PRO A 44 37.94 35.79 -37.94
C PRO A 44 39.11 35.14 -38.70
N LYS A 45 39.60 35.79 -39.77
CA LYS A 45 40.75 35.32 -40.57
C LYS A 45 42.13 35.70 -39.98
N ARG A 46 42.23 36.77 -39.18
CA ARG A 46 43.51 37.27 -38.60
C ARG A 46 43.98 36.45 -37.39
N LYS A 47 45.27 36.06 -37.35
CA LYS A 47 45.92 35.23 -36.30
C LYS A 47 45.61 35.66 -34.83
N PRO A 48 45.74 36.93 -34.41
CA PRO A 48 45.50 37.32 -33.00
C PRO A 48 44.02 37.22 -32.61
N LYS A 49 43.10 37.58 -33.52
CA LYS A 49 41.64 37.47 -33.31
C LYS A 49 41.19 36.00 -33.31
N LEU A 50 41.86 35.13 -34.06
CA LEU A 50 41.61 33.70 -34.11
C LEU A 50 41.89 33.01 -32.76
N LYS A 51 42.94 33.41 -32.03
CA LYS A 51 43.27 32.84 -30.69
C LYS A 51 42.18 33.16 -29.66
N LYS A 52 41.70 34.42 -29.62
CA LYS A 52 40.59 34.85 -28.76
C LYS A 52 39.29 34.12 -29.12
N TRP A 53 38.99 34.00 -30.42
CA TRP A 53 37.83 33.25 -30.91
C TRP A 53 37.88 31.76 -30.51
N LYS A 54 39.03 31.08 -30.69
CA LYS A 54 39.19 29.68 -30.28
C LYS A 54 38.96 29.47 -28.79
N ARG A 55 39.42 30.40 -27.93
CA ARG A 55 39.17 30.36 -26.48
C ARG A 55 37.68 30.54 -26.14
N ALA A 56 37.01 31.53 -26.73
CA ALA A 56 35.57 31.75 -26.56
C ALA A 56 34.73 30.56 -27.05
N PHE A 57 35.11 29.97 -28.18
CA PHE A 57 34.45 28.78 -28.72
C PHE A 57 34.61 27.56 -27.81
N ARG A 58 35.84 27.30 -27.32
CA ARG A 58 36.13 26.19 -26.40
C ARG A 58 35.38 26.35 -25.07
N THR A 59 35.29 27.56 -24.52
CA THR A 59 34.55 27.82 -23.27
C THR A 59 33.06 27.61 -23.44
N LEU A 60 32.44 28.10 -24.53
CA LEU A 60 31.03 27.84 -24.83
C LEU A 60 30.75 26.36 -25.08
N MET A 61 31.64 25.64 -25.76
CA MET A 61 31.54 24.19 -25.93
C MET A 61 31.60 23.43 -24.60
N LYS A 62 32.53 23.80 -23.71
CA LYS A 62 32.61 23.23 -22.35
C LYS A 62 31.33 23.50 -21.56
N LYS A 63 30.84 24.75 -21.57
CA LYS A 63 29.57 25.12 -20.92
C LYS A 63 28.39 24.30 -21.44
N ARG A 64 28.27 24.15 -22.77
CA ARG A 64 27.21 23.32 -23.37
C ARG A 64 27.30 21.86 -22.93
N LYS A 65 28.50 21.27 -22.92
CA LYS A 65 28.70 19.88 -22.44
C LYS A 65 28.29 19.74 -20.97
N GLN A 66 28.65 20.70 -20.13
CA GLN A 66 28.28 20.71 -18.71
C GLN A 66 26.76 20.86 -18.52
N GLN A 67 26.11 21.74 -19.28
CA GLN A 67 24.65 21.89 -19.24
C GLN A 67 23.94 20.60 -19.66
N ILE A 68 24.42 19.91 -20.71
CA ILE A 68 23.89 18.60 -21.12
C ILE A 68 24.07 17.56 -20.01
N ARG A 69 25.22 17.53 -19.33
CA ARG A 69 25.42 16.64 -18.17
C ARG A 69 24.40 16.92 -17.07
N TRP A 70 24.15 18.18 -16.74
CA TRP A 70 23.12 18.54 -15.75
C TRP A 70 21.73 18.12 -16.19
N VAL A 71 21.35 18.32 -17.45
CA VAL A 71 20.08 17.81 -18.00
C VAL A 71 19.95 16.30 -17.77
N LEU A 72 21.01 15.53 -18.09
CA LEU A 72 21.00 14.08 -17.91
C LEU A 72 20.92 13.69 -16.43
N ILE A 73 21.66 14.37 -15.54
CA ILE A 73 21.62 14.09 -14.09
C ILE A 73 20.22 14.34 -13.54
N PHE A 74 19.62 15.50 -13.82
CA PHE A 74 18.27 15.82 -13.35
C PHE A 74 17.21 14.91 -13.96
N LEU A 75 17.38 14.48 -15.21
CA LEU A 75 16.51 13.49 -15.83
C LEU A 75 16.57 12.14 -15.11
N VAL A 76 17.76 11.63 -14.84
CA VAL A 76 17.93 10.33 -14.16
C VAL A 76 17.38 10.40 -12.73
N ILE A 77 17.71 11.44 -11.97
CA ILE A 77 17.20 11.62 -10.61
C ILE A 77 15.67 11.79 -10.62
N GLY A 78 15.14 12.56 -11.56
CA GLY A 78 13.69 12.76 -11.72
C GLY A 78 12.96 11.46 -12.02
N ILE A 79 13.50 10.61 -12.91
CA ILE A 79 12.94 9.29 -13.22
C ILE A 79 12.99 8.37 -11.99
N ILE A 80 14.12 8.33 -11.27
CA ILE A 80 14.25 7.50 -10.05
C ILE A 80 13.25 7.96 -8.98
N GLY A 81 13.13 9.27 -8.75
CA GLY A 81 12.18 9.83 -7.79
C GLY A 81 10.74 9.53 -8.16
N MET A 82 10.38 9.70 -9.44
CA MET A 82 9.04 9.39 -9.95
C MET A 82 8.72 7.90 -9.79
N SER A 83 9.61 7.02 -10.24
CA SER A 83 9.45 5.56 -10.10
C SER A 83 9.33 5.14 -8.64
N GLY A 84 10.14 5.73 -7.74
CA GLY A 84 10.07 5.47 -6.30
C GLY A 84 8.76 5.91 -5.68
N ALA A 85 8.23 7.08 -6.08
CA ALA A 85 6.92 7.55 -5.65
C ALA A 85 5.80 6.59 -6.11
N PHE A 86 5.77 6.23 -7.39
CA PHE A 86 4.79 5.28 -7.92
C PHE A 86 4.88 3.91 -7.25
N TYR A 87 6.10 3.42 -7.00
CA TYR A 87 6.30 2.17 -6.27
C TYR A 87 5.77 2.25 -4.84
N SER A 88 6.05 3.34 -4.12
CA SER A 88 5.52 3.56 -2.77
C SER A 88 3.98 3.54 -2.76
N ARG A 89 3.35 4.22 -3.72
CA ARG A 89 1.90 4.23 -3.86
C ARG A 89 1.34 2.85 -4.20
N TYR A 90 1.98 2.13 -5.12
CA TYR A 90 1.61 0.77 -5.49
C TYR A 90 1.71 -0.19 -4.29
N TYR A 91 2.78 -0.06 -3.50
CA TYR A 91 2.96 -0.85 -2.28
C TYR A 91 1.85 -0.58 -1.26
N GLN A 92 1.51 0.67 -1.00
CA GLN A 92 0.37 1.04 -0.14
C GLN A 92 -0.98 0.51 -0.66
N ALA A 93 -1.15 0.43 -1.98
CA ALA A 93 -2.38 -0.06 -2.59
C ALA A 93 -2.55 -1.59 -2.50
N THR A 94 -1.46 -2.32 -2.29
CA THR A 94 -1.43 -3.79 -2.37
C THR A 94 -1.09 -4.48 -1.05
N ASN A 95 -0.66 -3.72 -0.04
CA ASN A 95 -0.30 -4.25 1.28
C ASN A 95 -1.21 -3.64 2.35
N LEU A 96 -1.50 -4.43 3.38
CA LEU A 96 -2.32 -3.95 4.50
C LEU A 96 -1.57 -2.89 5.30
N GLY A 97 -2.29 -1.82 5.64
CA GLY A 97 -1.84 -0.88 6.65
C GLY A 97 -1.85 -1.52 8.04
N LYS A 98 -1.22 -0.87 9.02
CA LYS A 98 -1.11 -1.43 10.37
C LYS A 98 -2.48 -1.76 11.00
N LYS A 99 -3.43 -0.82 10.90
CA LYS A 99 -4.80 -0.99 11.44
C LYS A 99 -5.51 -2.21 10.84
N ASP A 100 -5.45 -2.35 9.52
CA ASP A 100 -6.11 -3.45 8.80
C ASP A 100 -5.43 -4.79 9.10
N SER A 101 -4.10 -4.80 9.22
CA SER A 101 -3.34 -5.97 9.63
C SER A 101 -3.70 -6.41 11.05
N ASP A 102 -3.78 -5.47 12.00
CA ASP A 102 -4.13 -5.76 13.40
C ASP A 102 -5.57 -6.31 13.50
N ALA A 103 -6.52 -5.70 12.77
CA ALA A 103 -7.90 -6.17 12.69
C ALA A 103 -7.99 -7.57 12.05
N LEU A 104 -7.20 -7.85 11.01
CA LEU A 104 -7.20 -9.17 10.38
C LEU A 104 -6.65 -10.27 11.32
N VAL A 105 -5.58 -9.96 12.06
CA VAL A 105 -4.99 -10.87 13.06
C VAL A 105 -5.99 -11.13 14.20
N GLN A 106 -6.57 -10.08 14.77
CA GLN A 106 -7.57 -10.21 15.84
C GLN A 106 -8.79 -11.00 15.36
N GLY A 107 -9.27 -10.72 14.15
CA GLY A 107 -10.38 -11.43 13.54
C GLY A 107 -10.10 -12.93 13.35
N TYR A 108 -8.87 -13.27 12.94
CA TYR A 108 -8.43 -14.67 12.83
C TYR A 108 -8.53 -15.41 14.17
N PHE A 109 -8.06 -14.79 15.25
CA PHE A 109 -8.15 -15.38 16.57
C PHE A 109 -9.59 -15.49 17.06
N LEU A 110 -10.43 -14.47 16.88
CA LEU A 110 -11.84 -14.53 17.28
C LEU A 110 -12.57 -15.68 16.57
N ILE A 111 -12.40 -15.82 15.26
CA ILE A 111 -13.01 -16.89 14.46
C ILE A 111 -12.52 -18.26 14.94
N SER A 112 -11.22 -18.42 15.19
CA SER A 112 -10.65 -19.67 15.70
C SER A 112 -11.13 -20.01 17.11
N SER A 113 -11.29 -19.02 17.99
CA SER A 113 -11.82 -19.24 19.35
C SER A 113 -13.29 -19.59 19.34
N ILE A 114 -14.08 -18.99 18.44
CA ILE A 114 -15.49 -19.36 18.24
C ILE A 114 -15.60 -20.83 17.78
N GLU A 115 -14.76 -21.25 16.84
CA GLU A 115 -14.69 -22.65 16.39
C GLU A 115 -14.42 -23.61 17.54
N GLU A 116 -13.41 -23.30 18.37
CA GLU A 116 -13.05 -24.11 19.53
C GLU A 116 -14.21 -24.22 20.53
N GLN A 117 -14.87 -23.11 20.82
CA GLN A 117 -16.01 -23.08 21.75
C GLN A 117 -17.22 -23.84 21.18
N LEU A 118 -17.54 -23.71 19.89
CA LEU A 118 -18.63 -24.46 19.25
C LEU A 118 -18.40 -25.97 19.28
N ASN A 119 -17.14 -26.42 19.18
CA ASN A 119 -16.79 -27.83 19.24
C ASN A 119 -16.87 -28.41 20.68
N GLN A 120 -16.81 -27.54 21.71
CA GLN A 120 -16.92 -27.95 23.11
C GLN A 120 -18.37 -28.03 23.62
N VAL A 121 -19.34 -27.49 22.88
CA VAL A 121 -20.75 -27.39 23.28
C VAL A 121 -21.35 -28.76 23.66
N GLN A 122 -21.09 -29.81 22.89
CA GLN A 122 -21.74 -31.13 23.07
C GLN A 122 -21.10 -32.02 24.14
N GLY A 123 -20.01 -31.59 24.76
CA GLY A 123 -19.25 -32.39 25.72
C GLY A 123 -18.89 -31.67 27.01
N THR A 124 -19.48 -30.50 27.27
CA THR A 124 -19.18 -29.70 28.46
C THR A 124 -20.18 -29.93 29.59
N ASP A 125 -19.67 -30.01 30.81
CA ASP A 125 -20.48 -30.03 32.03
C ASP A 125 -21.04 -28.64 32.39
N ASN A 126 -20.60 -27.58 31.69
CA ASN A 126 -21.04 -26.20 31.95
C ASN A 126 -21.41 -25.43 30.66
N PRO A 127 -22.58 -25.74 30.06
CA PRO A 127 -23.02 -25.11 28.81
C PRO A 127 -23.25 -23.60 28.93
N LYS A 128 -23.62 -23.11 30.12
CA LYS A 128 -23.77 -21.66 30.39
C LYS A 128 -22.46 -20.90 30.25
N LYS A 129 -21.34 -21.49 30.68
CA LYS A 129 -20.02 -20.89 30.52
C LYS A 129 -19.60 -20.79 29.06
N VAL A 130 -19.85 -21.85 28.27
CA VAL A 130 -19.58 -21.85 26.83
C VAL A 130 -20.44 -20.81 26.12
N GLN A 131 -21.74 -20.75 26.44
CA GLN A 131 -22.65 -19.72 25.89
C GLN A 131 -22.16 -18.30 26.20
N GLY A 132 -21.79 -18.00 27.45
CA GLY A 132 -21.27 -16.68 27.83
C GLY A 132 -19.97 -16.32 27.11
N THR A 133 -19.06 -17.29 26.94
CA THR A 133 -17.82 -17.09 26.19
C THR A 133 -18.10 -16.84 24.71
N LEU A 134 -18.99 -17.61 24.10
CA LEU A 134 -19.40 -17.41 22.72
C LEU A 134 -20.11 -16.05 22.54
N TYR A 135 -20.93 -15.61 23.50
CA TYR A 135 -21.54 -14.28 23.47
C TYR A 135 -20.48 -13.18 23.43
N ASP A 136 -19.48 -13.24 24.32
CA ASP A 136 -18.40 -12.25 24.36
C ASP A 136 -17.58 -12.22 23.06
N LEU A 137 -17.25 -13.39 22.51
CA LEU A 137 -16.54 -13.51 21.24
C LEU A 137 -17.38 -12.96 20.07
N SER A 138 -18.68 -13.28 20.06
CA SER A 138 -19.62 -12.84 19.02
C SER A 138 -19.85 -11.34 19.06
N ALA A 139 -19.94 -10.74 20.25
CA ALA A 139 -20.05 -9.29 20.43
C ALA A 139 -18.81 -8.56 19.89
N ARG A 140 -17.60 -9.09 20.16
CA ARG A 140 -16.35 -8.56 19.58
C ARG A 140 -16.35 -8.69 18.06
N LEU A 141 -16.84 -9.80 17.52
CA LEU A 141 -16.91 -10.02 16.08
C LEU A 141 -17.94 -9.07 15.41
N ALA A 142 -19.09 -8.84 16.05
CA ALA A 142 -20.12 -7.90 15.59
C ALA A 142 -19.57 -6.46 15.45
N SER A 143 -18.62 -6.07 16.33
CA SER A 143 -17.97 -4.76 16.27
C SER A 143 -17.15 -4.51 14.99
N TYR A 144 -16.83 -5.56 14.21
CA TYR A 144 -16.19 -5.41 12.90
C TYR A 144 -17.05 -4.66 11.90
N GLY A 145 -18.35 -4.52 12.14
CA GLY A 145 -19.21 -3.64 11.34
C GLY A 145 -18.81 -2.16 11.37
N ALA A 146 -18.05 -1.72 12.39
CA ALA A 146 -17.50 -0.37 12.46
C ALA A 146 -16.14 -0.23 11.77
N HIS A 147 -15.55 -1.35 11.30
CA HIS A 147 -14.29 -1.32 10.58
C HIS A 147 -14.54 -1.06 9.08
N SER A 148 -13.65 -0.28 8.49
CA SER A 148 -13.60 -0.03 7.06
C SER A 148 -12.16 -0.21 6.60
N ALA A 149 -11.98 -0.81 5.42
CA ALA A 149 -10.68 -0.94 4.79
C ALA A 149 -9.98 0.42 4.65
N ASN A 150 -8.65 0.43 4.74
CA ASN A 150 -7.87 1.63 4.48
C ASN A 150 -8.11 2.12 3.04
N GLY A 151 -8.55 3.37 2.88
CA GLY A 151 -8.83 3.97 1.58
C GLY A 151 -7.61 4.11 0.65
N ARG A 152 -6.40 3.81 1.14
CA ARG A 152 -5.19 3.74 0.31
C ARG A 152 -5.08 2.45 -0.50
N LEU A 153 -5.75 1.39 -0.06
CA LEU A 153 -5.78 0.11 -0.76
C LEU A 153 -6.38 0.28 -2.16
N SER A 154 -6.05 -0.64 -3.06
CA SER A 154 -6.76 -0.76 -4.34
C SER A 154 -8.25 -1.02 -4.10
N GLU A 155 -9.09 -0.66 -5.07
CA GLU A 155 -10.54 -0.87 -4.97
C GLU A 155 -10.88 -2.34 -4.69
N GLU A 156 -10.22 -3.28 -5.38
CA GLU A 156 -10.39 -4.70 -5.13
C GLU A 156 -9.93 -5.10 -3.72
N GLY A 157 -8.80 -4.58 -3.24
CA GLY A 157 -8.33 -4.82 -1.88
C GLY A 157 -9.31 -4.31 -0.82
N GLN A 158 -9.87 -3.11 -1.02
CA GLN A 158 -10.91 -2.55 -0.15
C GLN A 158 -12.17 -3.40 -0.16
N LYS A 159 -12.61 -3.83 -1.34
CA LYS A 159 -13.79 -4.69 -1.50
C LYS A 159 -13.65 -6.02 -0.77
N GLN A 160 -12.49 -6.67 -0.90
CA GLN A 160 -12.21 -7.94 -0.23
C GLN A 160 -12.20 -7.77 1.30
N LEU A 161 -11.55 -6.72 1.82
CA LEU A 161 -11.52 -6.45 3.27
C LEU A 161 -12.91 -6.10 3.83
N ASN A 162 -13.61 -5.17 3.18
CA ASN A 162 -14.92 -4.72 3.63
C ASN A 162 -15.94 -5.87 3.61
N ARG A 163 -15.85 -6.76 2.61
CA ARG A 163 -16.64 -7.99 2.58
C ARG A 163 -16.33 -8.88 3.78
N LEU A 164 -15.06 -9.10 4.10
CA LEU A 164 -14.70 -9.88 5.30
C LEU A 164 -15.24 -9.23 6.58
N TYR A 165 -15.11 -7.92 6.74
CA TYR A 165 -15.63 -7.21 7.92
C TYR A 165 -17.16 -7.29 8.03
N SER A 166 -17.88 -7.21 6.90
CA SER A 166 -19.33 -7.44 6.87
C SER A 166 -19.69 -8.87 7.27
N ASN A 167 -18.99 -9.86 6.73
CA ASN A 167 -19.23 -11.26 7.07
C ASN A 167 -18.95 -11.55 8.56
N MET A 168 -17.88 -10.97 9.11
CA MET A 168 -17.57 -11.06 10.54
C MET A 168 -18.65 -10.41 11.39
N LYS A 169 -19.15 -9.23 10.98
CA LYS A 169 -20.27 -8.57 11.64
C LYS A 169 -21.51 -9.47 11.65
N GLU A 170 -21.89 -9.99 10.48
CA GLU A 170 -23.06 -10.86 10.32
C GLU A 170 -22.95 -12.12 11.19
N LEU A 171 -21.80 -12.80 11.16
CA LEU A 171 -21.54 -13.95 12.01
C LEU A 171 -21.66 -13.60 13.51
N GLY A 172 -21.07 -12.48 13.93
CA GLY A 172 -21.14 -12.02 15.31
C GLY A 172 -22.55 -11.67 15.77
N VAL A 173 -23.36 -11.06 14.91
CA VAL A 173 -24.78 -10.76 15.20
C VAL A 173 -25.59 -12.04 15.30
N ASN A 174 -25.43 -12.97 14.37
CA ASN A 174 -26.19 -14.22 14.32
C ASN A 174 -25.88 -15.12 15.53
N MET A 175 -24.62 -15.18 15.94
CA MET A 175 -24.20 -15.96 17.11
C MET A 175 -24.51 -15.24 18.43
N GLY A 176 -24.50 -13.91 18.46
CA GLY A 176 -24.78 -13.14 19.68
C GLY A 176 -26.17 -13.38 20.29
N SER A 177 -27.12 -13.92 19.52
CA SER A 177 -28.48 -14.25 19.97
C SER A 177 -28.70 -15.70 20.39
N GLN A 178 -27.64 -16.51 20.50
CA GLN A 178 -27.76 -17.94 20.84
C GLN A 178 -28.15 -18.19 22.32
N THR A 179 -28.94 -19.24 22.53
CA THR A 179 -29.35 -19.76 23.85
C THR A 179 -28.71 -21.13 24.11
N VAL A 180 -28.78 -21.64 25.33
CA VAL A 180 -28.28 -23.00 25.63
C VAL A 180 -29.09 -24.04 24.86
N GLU A 181 -30.40 -23.83 24.74
CA GLU A 181 -31.32 -24.67 24.00
C GLU A 181 -30.97 -24.70 22.51
N SER A 182 -30.71 -23.55 21.89
CA SER A 182 -30.34 -23.47 20.48
C SER A 182 -28.94 -24.02 20.19
N LEU A 183 -28.04 -24.02 21.17
CA LEU A 183 -26.70 -24.64 21.03
C LEU A 183 -26.76 -26.17 21.14
N ASN A 184 -27.74 -26.72 21.84
CA ASN A 184 -27.97 -28.17 21.94
C ASN A 184 -28.78 -28.73 20.78
N ASP A 185 -29.47 -27.88 20.02
CA ASP A 185 -30.13 -28.27 18.78
C ASP A 185 -29.11 -28.49 17.66
N GLN A 186 -29.10 -29.71 17.11
CA GLN A 186 -28.10 -30.12 16.12
C GLN A 186 -28.22 -29.33 14.81
N GLU A 187 -29.45 -29.06 14.36
CA GLU A 187 -29.70 -28.32 13.12
C GLU A 187 -29.19 -26.87 13.23
N THR A 188 -29.49 -26.22 14.34
CA THR A 188 -29.02 -24.86 14.63
C THR A 188 -27.50 -24.79 14.77
N LEU A 189 -26.89 -25.77 15.47
CA LEU A 189 -25.44 -25.85 15.63
C LEU A 189 -24.73 -26.04 14.28
N ASP A 190 -25.27 -26.87 13.40
CA ASP A 190 -24.73 -27.09 12.05
C ASP A 190 -24.88 -25.84 11.17
N GLY A 191 -25.95 -25.07 11.34
CA GLY A 191 -26.12 -23.74 10.76
C GLY A 191 -25.00 -22.77 11.16
N TYR A 192 -24.70 -22.68 12.47
CA TYR A 192 -23.60 -21.83 12.95
C TYR A 192 -22.23 -22.28 12.42
N LYS A 193 -21.98 -23.59 12.37
CA LYS A 193 -20.74 -24.13 11.78
C LYS A 193 -20.62 -23.80 10.29
N ALA A 194 -21.72 -23.81 9.55
CA ALA A 194 -21.73 -23.42 8.13
C ALA A 194 -21.40 -21.93 7.93
N ASP A 195 -22.01 -21.04 8.72
CA ASP A 195 -21.73 -19.60 8.69
C ASP A 195 -20.29 -19.28 9.11
N LEU A 196 -19.78 -19.98 10.12
CA LEU A 196 -18.38 -19.89 10.53
C LEU A 196 -17.44 -20.30 9.40
N LYS A 197 -17.68 -21.45 8.76
CA LYS A 197 -16.87 -21.95 7.64
C LYS A 197 -16.89 -20.99 6.45
N LYS A 198 -18.04 -20.43 6.11
CA LYS A 198 -18.16 -19.38 5.09
C LYS A 198 -17.30 -18.16 5.42
N THR A 199 -17.27 -17.75 6.69
CA THR A 199 -16.45 -16.62 7.14
C THR A 199 -14.95 -16.93 7.08
N GLN A 200 -14.54 -18.13 7.50
CA GLN A 200 -13.17 -18.63 7.37
C GLN A 200 -12.71 -18.68 5.90
N ASP A 201 -13.55 -19.14 4.98
CA ASP A 201 -13.21 -19.20 3.56
C ASP A 201 -13.02 -17.80 2.97
N ASN A 202 -13.81 -16.82 3.40
CA ASN A 202 -13.60 -15.44 2.99
C ASN A 202 -12.34 -14.84 3.62
N GLN A 203 -12.03 -15.18 4.87
CA GLN A 203 -10.76 -14.79 5.49
C GLN A 203 -9.56 -15.36 4.73
N LYS A 204 -9.59 -16.65 4.34
CA LYS A 204 -8.54 -17.27 3.52
C LYS A 204 -8.35 -16.57 2.18
N LYS A 205 -9.43 -16.14 1.52
CA LYS A 205 -9.35 -15.34 0.28
C LYS A 205 -8.64 -14.01 0.52
N VAL A 206 -8.95 -13.31 1.61
CA VAL A 206 -8.26 -12.06 1.99
C VAL A 206 -6.78 -12.33 2.27
N LEU A 207 -6.45 -13.35 3.06
CA LEU A 207 -5.06 -13.73 3.33
C LEU A 207 -4.29 -14.04 2.05
N LYS A 208 -4.89 -14.78 1.12
CA LYS A 208 -4.29 -15.09 -0.19
C LYS A 208 -4.09 -13.84 -1.03
N TYR A 209 -5.07 -12.94 -1.07
CA TYR A 209 -5.00 -11.69 -1.82
C TYR A 209 -3.82 -10.82 -1.33
N PHE A 210 -3.70 -10.64 -0.02
CA PHE A 210 -2.61 -9.87 0.61
C PHE A 210 -1.32 -10.67 0.80
N ARG A 211 -1.26 -11.91 0.30
CA ARG A 211 -0.10 -12.81 0.39
C ARG A 211 0.41 -12.99 1.83
N ILE A 212 -0.50 -13.02 2.80
CA ILE A 212 -0.18 -13.23 4.21
C ILE A 212 -0.03 -14.73 4.45
N ASN A 213 1.08 -15.12 5.06
CA ASN A 213 1.28 -16.50 5.49
C ASN A 213 0.42 -16.78 6.73
N GLU A 214 -0.58 -17.64 6.61
CA GLU A 214 -1.44 -18.02 7.73
C GLU A 214 -0.66 -18.61 8.91
N ALA A 215 0.44 -19.33 8.65
CA ALA A 215 1.30 -19.86 9.71
C ALA A 215 1.93 -18.75 10.57
N SER A 216 2.17 -17.58 9.99
CA SER A 216 2.68 -16.41 10.74
C SER A 216 1.65 -15.79 11.69
N LEU A 217 0.36 -16.07 11.47
CA LEU A 217 -0.72 -15.62 12.35
C LEU A 217 -0.85 -16.53 13.56
N LYS A 218 -0.71 -17.85 13.37
CA LYS A 218 -0.78 -18.84 14.46
C LYS A 218 0.32 -18.68 15.53
N GLY A 219 1.48 -18.13 15.14
CA GLY A 219 2.63 -17.93 16.04
C GLY A 219 2.62 -16.64 16.87
N LYS A 220 1.68 -15.70 16.64
CA LYS A 220 1.58 -14.43 17.38
C LYS A 220 0.59 -14.50 18.56
N LYS A 221 0.71 -15.56 19.38
CA LYS A 221 0.03 -15.61 20.69
C LYS A 221 0.73 -14.71 21.70
#